data_AF-A0A6B1GUH3-F1
#
_entry.id   AF-A0A6B1GUH3-F1
#
_cell.length_a   1.000
_cell.length_b   1.000
_cell.length_c   1.000
_cell.angle_alpha   90.00
_cell.angle_beta   90.00
_cell.angle_gamma   90.00
#
_symmetry.space_group_name_H-M   'P 1'
#
loop_
_entity.id
_entity.type
_entity.pdbx_description
1 polymer ?
#
loop_
_entity_poly.entity_id
_entity_poly.type
_entity_poly.pdbx_seq_one_letter_code
_entity_poly.pdbx_strand_id
1 'polypeptide(L)'
;MSKKLVSGRSASRFILVLAMAFCVVPIAAQLPPDAVDLAKVKIPEALKSTDLCPVKFIPSAAEGETWTHGGVEYRGSEPGVASTFAGDPDTYAARAAEERYVENFMLAMSTIWCPITDEVTPGGRKQVDGLGYTWESCCSFCDEEMSPENFDEALERLRERAVESFELTGGIYTEGASSPVEGAIRDDV
;
A
#
# COMPACT_ATOMS: atom_id res chain seq x y z
N MET A 1 -60.12 37.86 47.78
CA MET A 1 -61.26 37.78 46.84
C MET A 1 -60.80 38.27 45.47
N SER A 2 -61.14 37.50 44.43
CA SER A 2 -61.19 37.82 42.99
C SER A 2 -61.39 39.32 42.65
N LYS A 3 -60.89 39.93 41.55
CA LYS A 3 -60.74 39.44 40.16
C LYS A 3 -60.18 40.59 39.27
N LYS A 4 -59.77 40.23 38.04
CA LYS A 4 -59.61 41.03 36.78
C LYS A 4 -58.24 41.66 36.48
N LEU A 5 -57.79 41.76 35.23
CA LEU A 5 -57.92 41.00 33.97
C LEU A 5 -57.02 41.78 32.99
N VAL A 6 -56.12 41.08 32.30
CA VAL A 6 -55.80 41.19 30.85
C VAL A 6 -55.40 42.55 30.25
N SER A 7 -54.25 42.54 29.56
CA SER A 7 -54.06 42.94 28.15
C SER A 7 -52.86 43.88 27.98
N GLY A 8 -51.95 43.54 27.07
CA GLY A 8 -50.93 44.49 26.62
C GLY A 8 -49.76 43.83 25.91
N ARG A 9 -50.01 43.31 24.71
CA ARG A 9 -48.98 42.87 23.75
C ARG A 9 -47.89 43.93 23.59
N SER A 10 -46.63 43.50 23.63
CA SER A 10 -45.63 43.99 22.68
C SER A 10 -44.72 42.84 22.31
N ALA A 11 -45.04 42.23 21.17
CA ALA A 11 -44.13 41.35 20.47
C ALA A 11 -42.90 42.13 20.01
N SER A 12 -41.89 41.37 19.58
CA SER A 12 -40.73 41.81 18.80
C SER A 12 -39.50 42.23 19.62
N ARG A 13 -38.78 41.23 20.16
CA ARG A 13 -37.32 41.28 20.27
C ARG A 13 -36.71 39.93 19.92
N PHE A 14 -36.38 39.81 18.64
CA PHE A 14 -35.16 39.19 18.11
C PHE A 14 -34.80 37.79 18.64
N ILE A 15 -35.25 36.82 17.85
CA ILE A 15 -34.57 35.56 17.54
C ILE A 15 -33.08 35.87 17.29
N LEU A 16 -32.18 35.49 18.20
CA LEU A 16 -30.77 35.21 17.90
C LEU A 16 -30.08 34.50 19.08
N VAL A 17 -30.40 33.23 19.29
CA VAL A 17 -29.44 32.31 19.93
C VAL A 17 -29.16 31.22 18.90
N LEU A 18 -28.34 31.63 17.94
CA LEU A 18 -27.80 30.79 16.89
C LEU A 18 -26.90 29.75 17.55
N ALA A 19 -27.20 28.48 17.28
CA ALA A 19 -26.42 27.33 17.68
C ALA A 19 -24.95 27.49 17.26
N MET A 20 -24.05 27.65 18.22
CA MET A 20 -22.64 27.26 18.05
C MET A 20 -22.54 25.76 18.35
N ALA A 21 -23.07 24.96 17.43
CA ALA A 21 -22.54 23.62 17.25
C ALA A 21 -21.16 23.81 16.61
N PHE A 22 -20.10 23.55 17.38
CA PHE A 22 -18.78 23.35 16.83
C PHE A 22 -18.85 22.13 15.90
N CYS A 23 -19.18 22.36 14.63
CA CYS A 23 -18.78 21.47 13.56
C CYS A 23 -17.26 21.56 13.48
N VAL A 24 -16.57 20.78 14.31
CA VAL A 24 -15.21 20.35 13.98
C VAL A 24 -15.40 19.47 12.76
N VAL A 25 -15.42 20.08 11.57
CA VAL A 25 -15.26 19.35 10.34
C VAL A 25 -13.88 18.70 10.49
N PRO A 26 -13.75 17.36 10.50
CA PRO A 26 -12.43 16.79 10.35
C PRO A 26 -11.94 17.35 9.01
N ILE A 27 -10.95 18.23 9.06
CA ILE A 27 -10.16 18.54 7.88
C ILE A 27 -9.51 17.19 7.59
N ALA A 28 -10.13 16.41 6.69
CA ALA A 28 -9.45 15.28 6.08
C ALA A 28 -8.17 15.90 5.54
N ALA A 29 -7.02 15.52 6.10
CA ALA A 29 -5.73 15.98 5.64
C ALA A 29 -5.74 15.74 4.12
N GLN A 30 -5.78 16.84 3.36
CA GLN A 30 -5.92 16.76 1.92
C GLN A 30 -4.56 16.28 1.44
N LEU A 31 -4.49 14.99 1.10
CA LEU A 31 -3.34 14.40 0.47
C LEU A 31 -2.98 15.28 -0.73
N PRO A 32 -1.75 15.79 -0.81
CA PRO A 32 -1.30 16.62 -1.93
C PRO A 32 -1.36 15.88 -3.26
N PRO A 33 -1.26 16.62 -4.39
CA PRO A 33 -1.74 16.18 -5.70
C PRO A 33 -1.14 14.86 -6.20
N ASP A 34 0.01 14.49 -5.67
CA ASP A 34 0.85 13.38 -6.07
C ASP A 34 1.11 12.36 -4.95
N ALA A 35 0.34 12.46 -3.87
CA ALA A 35 0.18 11.37 -2.94
C ALA A 35 -0.34 10.12 -3.65
N VAL A 36 0.31 8.98 -3.40
CA VAL A 36 -0.08 7.70 -3.97
C VAL A 36 -1.13 7.04 -3.09
N ASP A 37 -2.31 6.80 -3.65
CA ASP A 37 -3.34 5.96 -3.03
C ASP A 37 -2.99 4.47 -3.21
N LEU A 38 -2.53 3.82 -2.13
CA LEU A 38 -2.13 2.41 -2.13
C LEU A 38 -3.24 1.43 -2.52
N ALA A 39 -4.50 1.83 -2.39
CA ALA A 39 -5.63 1.00 -2.83
C ALA A 39 -5.83 1.05 -4.36
N LYS A 40 -5.20 2.01 -5.04
CA LYS A 40 -5.32 2.24 -6.49
C LYS A 40 -4.04 1.97 -7.27
N VAL A 41 -2.96 1.59 -6.59
CA VAL A 41 -1.71 1.17 -7.22
C VAL A 41 -1.97 -0.05 -8.11
N LYS A 42 -1.33 -0.04 -9.27
CA LYS A 42 -1.48 -1.09 -10.27
C LYS A 42 -0.26 -1.98 -10.26
N ILE A 43 -0.35 -3.07 -9.50
CA ILE A 43 0.78 -3.99 -9.32
C ILE A 43 0.77 -5.07 -10.42
N PRO A 44 1.82 -5.17 -11.24
CA PRO A 44 1.97 -6.27 -12.18
C PRO A 44 2.35 -7.57 -11.45
N GLU A 45 1.82 -8.70 -11.91
CA GLU A 45 2.24 -10.02 -11.42
C GLU A 45 3.47 -10.51 -12.21
N ALA A 46 4.65 -9.96 -11.89
CA ALA A 46 5.92 -10.36 -12.49
C ALA A 46 6.40 -11.73 -11.96
N LEU A 47 6.31 -11.95 -10.66
CA LEU A 47 6.56 -13.22 -9.98
C LEU A 47 5.28 -14.05 -9.91
N LYS A 48 5.36 -15.30 -10.39
CA LYS A 48 4.29 -16.30 -10.32
C LYS A 48 4.42 -17.15 -9.06
N SER A 49 3.38 -17.93 -8.76
CA SER A 49 3.36 -18.86 -7.60
C SER A 49 4.44 -19.94 -7.66
N THR A 50 5.00 -20.20 -8.84
CA THR A 50 6.10 -21.14 -9.04
C THR A 50 7.48 -20.50 -8.87
N ASP A 51 7.58 -19.17 -8.83
CA ASP A 51 8.85 -18.47 -8.67
C ASP A 51 9.24 -18.30 -7.20
N LEU A 52 8.26 -18.34 -6.29
CA LEU A 52 8.46 -18.21 -4.84
C LEU A 52 8.06 -19.51 -4.13
N CYS A 53 8.96 -20.04 -3.31
CA CYS A 53 8.67 -21.23 -2.52
C CYS A 53 7.64 -20.92 -1.42
N PRO A 54 6.47 -21.59 -1.37
CA PRO A 54 5.36 -21.21 -0.50
C PRO A 54 5.57 -21.53 0.99
N VAL A 55 6.65 -22.22 1.33
CA VAL A 55 6.99 -22.59 2.73
C VAL A 55 8.16 -21.77 3.26
N LYS A 56 9.09 -21.38 2.38
CA LYS A 56 10.36 -20.73 2.73
C LYS A 56 10.42 -19.25 2.35
N PHE A 57 9.54 -18.79 1.44
CA PHE A 57 9.50 -17.41 0.90
C PHE A 57 10.84 -16.94 0.33
N ILE A 58 11.51 -17.88 -0.34
CA ILE A 58 12.72 -17.63 -1.12
C ILE A 58 12.47 -18.11 -2.56
N PRO A 59 13.31 -17.72 -3.54
CA PRO A 59 13.19 -18.21 -4.90
C PRO A 59 13.11 -19.73 -4.96
N SER A 60 12.17 -20.23 -5.76
CA SER A 60 12.03 -21.65 -6.03
C SER A 60 13.26 -22.18 -6.79
N ALA A 61 13.59 -23.45 -6.57
CA ALA A 61 14.61 -24.12 -7.37
C ALA A 61 14.07 -24.37 -8.78
N ALA A 62 14.90 -24.19 -9.82
CA ALA A 62 14.48 -24.42 -11.20
C ALA A 62 13.90 -25.83 -11.42
N GLU A 63 14.57 -26.83 -10.83
CA GLU A 63 14.18 -28.26 -10.84
C GLU A 63 13.51 -28.69 -9.52
N GLY A 64 12.91 -27.75 -8.81
CA GLY A 64 12.20 -28.01 -7.55
C GLY A 64 10.94 -28.84 -7.77
N GLU A 65 10.53 -29.58 -6.73
CA GLU A 65 9.27 -30.33 -6.72
C GLU A 65 8.09 -29.38 -6.99
N THR A 66 7.15 -29.77 -7.84
CA THR A 66 5.94 -28.99 -8.14
C THR A 66 4.69 -29.72 -7.68
N TRP A 67 3.70 -28.96 -7.23
CA TRP A 67 2.41 -29.48 -6.80
C TRP A 67 1.31 -28.44 -6.99
N THR A 68 0.04 -28.86 -6.87
CA THR A 68 -1.12 -27.98 -7.03
C THR A 68 -1.97 -28.00 -5.76
N HIS A 69 -2.41 -26.83 -5.31
CA HIS A 69 -3.42 -26.66 -4.25
C HIS A 69 -4.39 -25.55 -4.65
N GLY A 70 -5.70 -25.76 -4.47
CA GLY A 70 -6.70 -24.75 -4.84
C GLY A 70 -6.68 -24.30 -6.31
N GLY A 71 -6.14 -25.13 -7.21
CA GLY A 71 -5.97 -24.78 -8.63
C GLY A 71 -4.73 -23.91 -8.94
N VAL A 72 -3.90 -23.59 -7.93
CA VAL A 72 -2.65 -22.86 -8.06
C VAL A 72 -1.47 -23.84 -8.05
N GLU A 73 -0.57 -23.72 -9.01
CA GLU A 73 0.68 -24.49 -9.07
C GLU A 73 1.76 -23.82 -8.23
N TYR A 74 2.48 -24.61 -7.43
CA TYR A 74 3.58 -24.17 -6.57
C TYR A 74 4.86 -24.94 -6.92
N ARG A 75 6.00 -24.37 -6.53
CA ARG A 75 7.31 -25.02 -6.64
C ARG A 75 8.10 -24.88 -5.35
N GLY A 76 8.84 -25.93 -4.99
CA GLY A 76 9.72 -25.94 -3.83
C GLY A 76 11.09 -25.30 -4.11
N SER A 77 11.71 -24.74 -3.07
CA SER A 77 13.14 -24.35 -3.10
C SER A 77 14.07 -25.53 -2.84
N GLU A 78 13.58 -26.60 -2.21
CA GLU A 78 14.34 -27.79 -1.84
C GLU A 78 13.41 -29.03 -1.75
N PRO A 79 13.96 -30.26 -1.73
CA PRO A 79 13.16 -31.47 -1.56
C PRO A 79 12.41 -31.51 -0.22
N GLY A 80 11.21 -32.10 -0.21
CA GLY A 80 10.43 -32.32 1.03
C GLY A 80 9.58 -31.12 1.46
N VAL A 81 9.66 -30.00 0.75
CA VAL A 81 8.86 -28.81 1.04
C VAL A 81 7.38 -29.04 0.73
N ALA A 82 7.06 -29.83 -0.31
CA ALA A 82 5.68 -30.20 -0.63
C ALA A 82 4.99 -30.92 0.55
N SER A 83 5.70 -31.82 1.22
CA SER A 83 5.21 -32.52 2.42
C SER A 83 4.98 -31.56 3.60
N THR A 84 5.82 -30.54 3.74
CA THR A 84 5.66 -29.51 4.78
C THR A 84 4.44 -28.65 4.49
N PHE A 85 4.28 -28.23 3.22
CA PHE A 85 3.11 -27.50 2.74
C PHE A 85 1.82 -28.29 3.03
N ALA A 86 1.81 -29.61 2.75
CA ALA A 86 0.65 -30.47 2.98
C ALA A 86 0.24 -30.60 4.47
N GLY A 87 1.10 -30.21 5.42
CA GLY A 87 0.76 -30.17 6.84
C GLY A 87 -0.23 -29.05 7.21
N ASP A 88 -0.20 -27.94 6.47
CA ASP A 88 -1.13 -26.81 6.66
C ASP A 88 -1.29 -26.01 5.35
N PRO A 89 -1.93 -26.60 4.32
CA PRO A 89 -1.87 -26.09 2.96
C PRO A 89 -2.57 -24.74 2.79
N ASP A 90 -3.64 -24.48 3.54
CA ASP A 90 -4.39 -23.23 3.45
C ASP A 90 -3.61 -22.07 4.05
N THR A 91 -2.95 -22.27 5.21
CA THR A 91 -2.08 -21.25 5.81
C THR A 91 -0.89 -20.93 4.91
N TYR A 92 -0.22 -21.94 4.36
CA TYR A 92 0.90 -21.71 3.44
C TYR A 92 0.46 -21.07 2.14
N ALA A 93 -0.69 -21.46 1.58
CA ALA A 93 -1.23 -20.84 0.37
C ALA A 93 -1.57 -19.36 0.58
N ALA A 94 -2.21 -19.03 1.71
CA ALA A 94 -2.56 -17.65 2.05
C ALA A 94 -1.30 -16.80 2.22
N ARG A 95 -0.33 -17.26 3.02
CA ARG A 95 0.93 -16.52 3.22
C ARG A 95 1.74 -16.41 1.93
N ALA A 96 1.78 -17.45 1.11
CA ALA A 96 2.47 -17.39 -0.19
C ALA A 96 1.81 -16.39 -1.15
N ALA A 97 0.49 -16.23 -1.11
CA ALA A 97 -0.22 -15.24 -1.91
C ALA A 97 0.12 -13.81 -1.47
N GLU A 98 0.14 -13.54 -0.17
CA GLU A 98 0.56 -12.27 0.43
C GLU A 98 2.01 -11.94 0.08
N GLU A 99 2.93 -12.85 0.39
CA GLU A 99 4.36 -12.66 0.15
C GLU A 99 4.67 -12.42 -1.33
N ARG A 100 4.04 -13.17 -2.23
CA ARG A 100 4.19 -12.94 -3.67
C ARG A 100 3.64 -11.56 -4.09
N TYR A 101 2.54 -11.10 -3.53
CA TYR A 101 2.04 -9.75 -3.81
C TYR A 101 3.02 -8.70 -3.31
N VAL A 102 3.54 -8.88 -2.10
CA VAL A 102 4.54 -7.99 -1.50
C VAL A 102 5.77 -7.88 -2.37
N GLU A 103 6.34 -9.01 -2.83
CA GLU A 103 7.52 -9.00 -3.70
C GLU A 103 7.22 -8.36 -5.07
N ASN A 104 6.05 -8.62 -5.66
CA ASN A 104 5.63 -7.95 -6.90
C ASN A 104 5.45 -6.43 -6.72
N PHE A 105 4.89 -6.01 -5.59
CA PHE A 105 4.76 -4.60 -5.24
C PHE A 105 6.14 -3.95 -5.09
N MET A 106 7.03 -4.57 -4.32
CA MET A 106 8.41 -4.13 -4.12
C MET A 106 9.12 -3.94 -5.47
N LEU A 107 9.05 -4.93 -6.37
CA LEU A 107 9.66 -4.87 -7.69
C LEU A 107 9.09 -3.74 -8.56
N ALA A 108 7.78 -3.53 -8.51
CA ALA A 108 7.11 -2.49 -9.30
C ALA A 108 7.38 -1.08 -8.77
N MET A 109 7.44 -0.94 -7.45
CA MET A 109 7.46 0.37 -6.79
C MET A 109 8.87 0.82 -6.40
N SER A 110 9.87 -0.08 -6.32
CA SER A 110 11.24 0.31 -5.95
C SER A 110 11.83 1.36 -6.89
N THR A 111 11.50 1.29 -8.19
CA THR A 111 11.98 2.24 -9.19
C THR A 111 11.29 3.59 -9.15
N ILE A 112 10.19 3.73 -8.41
CA ILE A 112 9.36 4.96 -8.37
C ILE A 112 9.35 5.51 -6.95
N TRP A 113 10.13 4.91 -6.05
CA TRP A 113 10.03 5.20 -4.63
C TRP A 113 10.72 6.51 -4.26
N CYS A 114 9.95 7.57 -4.40
CA CYS A 114 9.94 8.60 -3.38
C CYS A 114 9.39 7.96 -2.12
N PRO A 115 9.91 8.24 -0.92
CA PRO A 115 9.05 8.10 0.24
C PRO A 115 7.77 8.83 -0.14
N ILE A 116 6.68 8.08 -0.28
CA ILE A 116 5.36 8.55 -0.70
C ILE A 116 4.87 9.50 0.40
N THR A 117 5.46 10.67 0.40
CA THR A 117 4.97 11.96 0.79
C THR A 117 4.70 12.59 -0.56
N ASP A 118 3.44 12.84 -0.85
CA ASP A 118 2.96 14.20 -0.94
C ASP A 118 3.62 15.24 -1.90
N GLU A 119 4.68 14.92 -2.62
CA GLU A 119 5.34 15.75 -3.63
C GLU A 119 6.25 14.84 -4.50
N VAL A 120 5.87 14.56 -5.73
CA VAL A 120 6.62 13.77 -6.73
C VAL A 120 7.45 14.72 -7.57
N THR A 121 8.77 14.58 -7.49
CA THR A 121 9.73 15.14 -8.45
C THR A 121 10.66 14.02 -8.92
N PRO A 122 10.95 13.89 -10.23
CA PRO A 122 11.76 12.79 -10.74
C PRO A 122 13.19 12.82 -10.16
N GLY A 123 13.59 11.71 -9.55
CA GLY A 123 14.91 11.47 -8.97
C GLY A 123 15.82 10.66 -9.91
N GLY A 124 17.13 10.65 -9.62
CA GLY A 124 18.11 9.86 -10.36
C GLY A 124 18.09 8.37 -9.99
N ARG A 125 18.31 7.50 -10.97
CA ARG A 125 18.40 6.04 -10.82
C ARG A 125 19.73 5.63 -10.18
N LYS A 126 19.73 5.15 -8.93
CA LYS A 126 20.91 4.54 -8.29
C LYS A 126 20.61 3.06 -8.05
N GLN A 127 21.46 2.18 -8.57
CA GLN A 127 21.40 0.75 -8.33
C GLN A 127 22.34 0.42 -7.17
N VAL A 128 21.87 -0.35 -6.19
CA VAL A 128 22.72 -0.91 -5.14
C VAL A 128 23.08 -2.34 -5.52
N ASP A 129 24.36 -2.60 -5.72
CA ASP A 129 24.86 -3.93 -6.06
C ASP A 129 24.58 -4.92 -4.91
N GLY A 130 23.95 -6.05 -5.20
CA GLY A 130 23.78 -7.17 -4.26
C GLY A 130 22.34 -7.62 -4.01
N LEU A 131 21.34 -6.74 -4.15
CA LEU A 131 19.94 -7.04 -3.82
C LEU A 131 18.99 -7.07 -5.02
N GLY A 132 19.47 -6.76 -6.23
CA GLY A 132 18.67 -6.83 -7.47
C GLY A 132 17.61 -5.73 -7.62
N TYR A 133 17.41 -4.88 -6.60
CA TYR A 133 16.48 -3.76 -6.64
C TYR A 133 17.11 -2.51 -7.28
N THR A 134 16.29 -1.78 -8.03
CA THR A 134 16.62 -0.45 -8.56
C THR A 134 15.84 0.58 -7.77
N TRP A 135 16.51 1.61 -7.26
CA TRP A 135 15.92 2.66 -6.44
C TRP A 135 16.03 4.04 -7.11
N GLU A 136 14.94 4.81 -7.11
CA GLU A 136 14.95 6.22 -7.53
C GLU A 136 14.71 7.12 -6.32
N SER A 137 15.74 7.79 -5.81
CA SER A 137 15.61 8.65 -4.63
C SER A 137 14.86 9.93 -4.95
N CYS A 138 13.77 10.23 -4.25
CA CYS A 138 13.09 11.51 -4.45
C CYS A 138 13.65 12.63 -3.60
N CYS A 139 14.61 13.33 -4.20
CA CYS A 139 14.73 14.79 -4.30
C CYS A 139 14.34 15.74 -3.15
N SER A 140 14.18 15.32 -1.89
CA SER A 140 14.21 16.28 -0.77
C SER A 140 15.63 16.67 -0.40
N PHE A 141 16.60 15.79 -0.66
CA PHE A 141 18.03 16.05 -0.65
C PHE A 141 18.66 15.17 -1.72
N CYS A 142 19.28 15.75 -2.75
CA CYS A 142 20.18 15.02 -3.64
C CYS A 142 21.37 14.55 -2.80
N ASP A 143 21.21 13.43 -2.11
CA ASP A 143 22.18 12.93 -1.17
C ASP A 143 23.35 12.31 -1.94
N GLU A 144 24.51 12.95 -1.83
CA GLU A 144 25.79 12.36 -2.26
C GLU A 144 26.17 11.17 -1.37
N GLU A 145 25.51 10.99 -0.22
CA GLU A 145 25.78 9.98 0.81
C GLU A 145 24.60 9.00 1.00
N MET A 146 24.13 8.34 -0.08
CA MET A 146 23.30 7.15 0.13
C MET A 146 24.14 6.12 0.90
N SER A 147 23.85 5.94 2.19
CA SER A 147 24.44 4.90 3.00
C SER A 147 23.59 3.62 2.92
N PRO A 148 24.19 2.43 3.14
CA PRO A 148 23.45 1.17 3.19
C PRO A 148 22.29 1.19 4.19
N GLU A 149 22.45 1.86 5.33
CA GLU A 149 21.43 1.93 6.37
C GLU A 149 20.17 2.67 5.89
N ASN A 150 20.35 3.81 5.21
CA ASN A 150 19.23 4.56 4.64
C ASN A 150 18.48 3.76 3.55
N PHE A 151 19.18 2.86 2.87
CA PHE A 151 18.58 1.97 1.87
C PHE A 151 17.75 0.86 2.52
N ASP A 152 18.29 0.23 3.57
CA ASP A 152 17.60 -0.83 4.31
C ASP A 152 16.31 -0.31 4.96
N GLU A 153 16.35 0.85 5.62
CA GLU A 153 15.15 1.49 6.20
C GLU A 153 14.09 1.79 5.14
N ALA A 154 14.52 2.17 3.94
CA ALA A 154 13.59 2.50 2.87
C ALA A 154 12.96 1.26 2.23
N LEU A 155 13.71 0.16 2.10
CA LEU A 155 13.17 -1.13 1.70
C LEU A 155 12.17 -1.67 2.73
N GLU A 156 12.46 -1.55 4.02
CA GLU A 156 11.53 -1.93 5.08
C GLU A 156 10.22 -1.16 4.96
N ARG A 157 10.30 0.16 4.81
CA ARG A 157 9.11 1.01 4.63
C ARG A 157 8.34 0.69 3.34
N LEU A 158 9.02 0.37 2.25
CA LEU A 158 8.37 -0.05 1.01
C LEU A 158 7.61 -1.37 1.21
N ARG A 159 8.20 -2.31 1.96
CA ARG A 159 7.58 -3.59 2.30
C ARG A 159 6.35 -3.42 3.20
N GLU A 160 6.42 -2.55 4.22
CA GLU A 160 5.26 -2.22 5.06
C GLU A 160 4.07 -1.73 4.24
N ARG A 161 4.31 -0.86 3.25
CA ARG A 161 3.25 -0.39 2.35
C ARG A 161 2.75 -1.46 1.39
N ALA A 162 3.60 -2.38 1.00
CA ALA A 162 3.19 -3.52 0.18
C ALA A 162 2.19 -4.39 0.95
N VAL A 163 2.43 -4.61 2.25
CA VAL A 163 1.50 -5.30 3.16
C VAL A 163 0.20 -4.50 3.31
N GLU A 164 0.27 -3.20 3.56
CA GLU A 164 -0.92 -2.33 3.63
C GLU A 164 -1.74 -2.37 2.33
N SER A 165 -1.06 -2.31 1.18
CA SER A 165 -1.71 -2.41 -0.13
C SER A 165 -2.36 -3.78 -0.34
N PHE A 166 -1.73 -4.87 0.13
CA PHE A 166 -2.33 -6.20 0.09
C PHE A 166 -3.64 -6.23 0.90
N GLU A 167 -3.63 -5.70 2.13
CA GLU A 167 -4.82 -5.63 2.99
C GLU A 167 -5.94 -4.79 2.36
N LEU A 168 -5.60 -3.66 1.72
CA LEU A 168 -6.55 -2.77 1.07
C LEU A 168 -7.18 -3.36 -0.20
N THR A 169 -6.40 -4.12 -0.97
CA THR A 169 -6.80 -4.61 -2.30
C THR A 169 -7.23 -6.07 -2.32
N GLY A 170 -6.96 -6.82 -1.25
CA GLY A 170 -7.11 -8.28 -1.22
C GLY A 170 -6.09 -9.01 -2.10
N GLY A 171 -4.95 -8.38 -2.39
CA GLY A 171 -3.89 -8.94 -3.23
C GLY A 171 -4.24 -9.03 -4.72
N ILE A 172 -5.19 -8.22 -5.19
CA ILE A 172 -5.62 -8.21 -6.59
C ILE A 172 -4.58 -7.47 -7.43
N TYR A 173 -4.01 -8.17 -8.40
CA TYR A 173 -3.16 -7.56 -9.43
C TYR A 173 -4.01 -6.77 -10.42
N THR A 174 -3.53 -5.58 -10.82
CA THR A 174 -4.24 -4.72 -11.78
C THR A 174 -3.44 -4.61 -13.07
N GLU A 175 -4.05 -4.99 -14.19
CA GLU A 175 -3.42 -4.97 -15.52
C GLU A 175 -3.64 -3.63 -16.26
N GLY A 176 -2.73 -3.29 -17.18
CA GLY A 176 -3.00 -2.31 -18.23
C GLY A 176 -2.61 -0.86 -17.93
N ALA A 177 -1.50 -0.61 -17.22
CA ALA A 177 -0.93 0.74 -17.09
C ALA A 177 0.53 0.81 -17.56
N SER A 178 0.91 2.00 -18.01
CA SER A 178 2.29 2.34 -18.37
C SER A 178 3.17 2.58 -17.14
N SER A 179 2.56 2.80 -15.97
CA SER A 179 3.21 2.95 -14.67
C SER A 179 2.34 2.40 -13.53
N PRO A 180 2.92 1.76 -12.49
CA PRO A 180 2.22 1.32 -11.28
C PRO A 180 1.40 2.40 -10.56
N VAL A 181 1.74 3.68 -10.76
CA VAL A 181 1.07 4.81 -10.08
C VAL A 181 0.10 5.59 -10.98
N GLU A 182 -0.07 5.22 -12.25
CA GLU A 182 -0.87 5.97 -13.25
C GLU A 182 -2.34 6.21 -12.82
N GLY A 183 -2.92 5.35 -11.98
CA GLY A 183 -4.27 5.55 -11.41
C GLY A 183 -4.30 5.85 -9.91
N ALA A 184 -3.12 5.94 -9.27
CA ALA A 184 -2.97 6.13 -7.83
C ALA A 184 -2.65 7.58 -7.46
N ILE A 185 -2.10 8.35 -8.41
CA ILE A 185 -1.92 9.79 -8.35
C ILE A 185 -3.28 10.44 -8.62
N ARG A 186 -3.70 11.41 -7.79
CA ARG A 186 -4.97 12.11 -8.00
C ARG A 186 -4.81 13.17 -9.08
N ASP A 187 -5.49 13.01 -10.22
CA ASP A 187 -5.51 14.02 -11.30
C ASP A 187 -6.31 15.30 -10.92
N ASP A 188 -7.04 15.25 -9.81
CA ASP A 188 -8.06 16.22 -9.41
C ASP A 188 -7.74 16.92 -8.07
N VAL A 189 -6.73 17.80 -8.15
CA VAL A 189 -6.61 19.06 -7.37
C VAL A 189 -6.18 20.18 -8.29
#